data_AF-Q6CVH4-F1
#
_entry.id   AF-Q6CVH4-F1
#
_cell.length_a   1.000
_cell.length_b   1.000
_cell.length_c   1.000
_cell.angle_alpha   90.00
_cell.angle_beta   90.00
_cell.angle_gamma   90.00
#
_symmetry.space_group_name_H-M   'P 1'
#
loop_
_entity.id
_entity.type
_entity.pdbx_description
1 polymer ?
#
loop_
_entity_poly.entity_id
_entity_poly.type
_entity_poly.pdbx_seq_one_letter_code
_entity_poly.pdbx_strand_id
1 'polypeptide(L)'
;MSLFLDPYSAQTVDEEKIGIAKVQFDAMNTTFNTMLRTCLEKCIPHDEYGESDLNKGEMCCIDRCVAKIHLSNRLIGGFAQSRGFTPERHLPYDRFVDQKITAKTITTPIPTSKEEEQQ
;
A
#
# COMPACT_ATOMS: atom_id res chain seq x y z
N MET A 1 28.97 11.68 25.69
CA MET A 1 27.83 11.91 26.60
C MET A 1 26.54 12.12 25.80
N SER A 2 26.19 11.19 24.90
CA SER A 2 25.05 11.32 23.99
C SER A 2 24.18 10.04 23.92
N LEU A 3 24.48 9.04 24.74
CA LEU A 3 23.75 7.77 24.80
C LEU A 3 22.58 7.78 25.82
N PHE A 4 22.24 8.95 26.39
CA PHE A 4 21.25 9.04 27.49
C PHE A 4 19.94 9.75 27.09
N LEU A 5 19.77 10.13 25.82
CA LEU A 5 18.59 10.83 25.31
C LEU A 5 17.96 10.13 24.10
N ASP A 6 18.16 8.81 23.96
CA ASP A 6 17.42 8.02 22.98
C ASP A 6 16.14 7.47 23.63
N PRO A 7 14.95 8.09 23.43
CA PRO A 7 13.68 7.61 23.98
C PRO A 7 13.25 6.25 23.40
N TYR A 8 14.00 5.71 22.44
CA TYR A 8 13.71 4.46 21.74
C TYR A 8 14.51 3.26 22.26
N SER A 9 15.52 3.43 23.11
CA SER A 9 16.34 2.31 23.61
C SER A 9 15.57 1.29 24.45
N ALA A 10 14.38 1.64 24.96
CA ALA A 10 13.55 0.77 25.80
C ALA A 10 12.32 0.20 25.07
N GLN A 11 12.14 0.47 23.76
CA GLN A 11 11.04 -0.13 23.01
C GLN A 11 11.42 -1.57 22.63
N THR A 12 10.80 -2.53 23.29
CA THR A 12 10.84 -3.92 22.85
C THR A 12 10.17 -4.01 21.49
N VAL A 13 10.85 -4.65 20.54
CA VAL A 13 10.34 -4.85 19.19
C VAL A 13 9.25 -5.93 19.24
N ASP A 14 7.99 -5.51 19.22
CA ASP A 14 6.85 -6.43 19.16
C ASP A 14 6.60 -6.84 17.71
N GLU A 15 6.78 -8.12 17.39
CA GLU A 15 6.57 -8.71 16.06
C GLU A 15 5.17 -8.40 15.49
N GLU A 16 4.14 -8.43 16.34
CA GLU A 16 2.77 -8.10 15.93
C GLU A 16 2.62 -6.65 15.46
N LYS A 17 3.31 -5.71 16.13
CA LYS A 17 3.30 -4.30 15.76
C LYS A 17 4.04 -4.06 14.44
N ILE A 18 5.12 -4.82 14.18
CA ILE A 18 5.81 -4.81 12.88
C ILE A 18 4.88 -5.34 11.78
N GLY A 19 4.18 -6.44 12.04
CA GLY A 19 3.22 -7.01 11.10
C GLY A 19 2.12 -6.01 10.69
N ILE A 20 1.57 -5.27 11.66
CA ILE A 20 0.58 -4.22 11.39
C ILE A 20 1.21 -3.05 10.61
N ALA A 21 2.41 -2.62 10.99
CA ALA A 21 3.13 -1.53 10.32
C ALA A 21 3.43 -1.88 8.85
N LYS A 22 3.80 -3.14 8.57
CA LYS A 22 4.04 -3.64 7.21
C LYS A 22 2.79 -3.53 6.34
N VAL A 23 1.63 -3.97 6.85
CA VAL A 23 0.36 -3.86 6.13
C VAL A 23 -0.02 -2.40 5.85
N GLN A 24 0.18 -1.50 6.82
CA GLN A 24 -0.07 -0.08 6.63
C GLN A 24 0.84 0.52 5.55
N PHE A 25 2.12 0.14 5.56
CA PHE A 25 3.08 0.55 4.55
C PHE A 25 2.69 0.05 3.16
N ASP A 26 2.31 -1.23 3.03
CA ASP A 26 1.89 -1.82 1.75
C ASP A 26 0.63 -1.14 1.18
N ALA A 27 -0.32 -0.77 2.05
CA ALA A 27 -1.48 0.01 1.66
C ALA A 27 -1.08 1.41 1.13
N MET A 28 -0.19 2.11 1.83
CA MET A 28 0.31 3.42 1.38
C MET A 28 1.08 3.31 0.07
N ASN A 29 1.97 2.32 -0.05
CA ASN A 29 2.76 2.07 -1.25
C ASN A 29 1.86 1.77 -2.47
N THR A 30 0.80 0.98 -2.28
CA THR A 30 -0.17 0.71 -3.36
C THR A 30 -0.83 2.00 -3.84
N THR A 31 -1.31 2.85 -2.92
CA THR A 31 -1.93 4.13 -3.30
C THR A 31 -0.96 5.09 -3.99
N PHE A 32 0.31 5.11 -3.56
CA PHE A 32 1.36 5.93 -4.18
C PHE A 32 1.65 5.46 -5.61
N ASN A 33 1.82 4.15 -5.83
CA ASN A 33 2.06 3.60 -7.16
C ASN A 33 0.88 3.84 -8.12
N THR A 34 -0.36 3.75 -7.62
CA THR A 34 -1.55 4.09 -8.41
C THR A 34 -1.55 5.59 -8.76
N MET A 35 -1.25 6.47 -7.81
CA MET A 35 -1.17 7.91 -8.06
C MET A 35 -0.11 8.25 -9.11
N LEU A 36 1.08 7.66 -9.03
CA LEU A 36 2.13 7.83 -10.02
C LEU A 36 1.66 7.42 -11.43
N ARG A 37 1.08 6.23 -11.57
CA ARG A 37 0.59 5.72 -12.87
C ARG A 37 -0.51 6.61 -13.45
N THR A 38 -1.47 7.02 -12.63
CA THR A 38 -2.57 7.86 -13.09
C THR A 38 -2.09 9.26 -13.48
N CYS A 39 -1.20 9.89 -12.71
CA CYS A 39 -0.69 11.21 -13.08
C CYS A 39 0.23 11.16 -14.30
N LEU A 40 0.98 10.07 -14.49
CA LEU A 40 1.73 9.84 -15.72
C LEU A 40 0.79 9.81 -16.93
N GLU A 41 -0.27 9.00 -16.89
CA GLU A 41 -1.25 8.87 -17.98
C GLU A 41 -2.04 10.17 -18.25
N LYS A 42 -2.25 11.01 -17.23
CA LYS A 42 -3.03 12.25 -17.37
C LYS A 42 -2.23 13.46 -17.82
N CYS A 43 -0.98 13.56 -17.38
CA CYS A 43 -0.19 14.78 -17.56
C CYS A 43 0.91 14.63 -18.61
N ILE A 44 1.33 13.42 -18.94
CA ILE A 44 2.36 13.17 -19.96
C ILE A 44 1.69 12.58 -21.20
N PRO A 45 1.79 13.22 -22.38
CA PRO A 45 1.21 12.71 -23.60
C PRO A 45 1.93 11.43 -24.07
N HIS A 46 1.17 10.47 -24.60
CA HIS A 46 1.72 9.20 -25.11
C HIS A 46 2.14 9.25 -26.58
N ASP A 47 1.62 10.22 -27.34
CA ASP A 47 1.77 10.24 -28.80
C ASP A 47 3.16 10.75 -29.23
N GLU A 48 3.65 11.83 -28.62
CA GLU A 48 4.96 12.40 -28.93
C GLU A 48 5.63 12.98 -27.67
N TYR A 49 6.89 12.59 -27.44
CA TYR A 49 7.77 13.20 -26.45
C TYR A 49 8.67 14.20 -27.18
N GLY A 50 8.41 15.50 -26.98
CA GLY A 50 9.17 16.56 -27.65
C GLY A 50 10.55 16.78 -27.05
N GLU A 51 10.63 16.88 -25.72
CA GLU A 51 11.84 17.18 -24.95
C GLU A 51 11.97 16.22 -23.75
N SER A 52 13.19 16.03 -23.25
CA SER A 52 13.44 15.12 -22.11
C SER A 52 13.01 15.71 -20.77
N ASP A 53 12.97 17.04 -20.69
CA ASP A 53 12.61 17.77 -19.49
C ASP A 53 11.11 18.10 -19.52
N LEU A 54 10.50 18.14 -18.33
CA LEU A 54 9.09 18.48 -18.19
C LEU A 54 8.86 19.95 -18.54
N ASN A 55 7.94 20.21 -19.46
CA ASN A 55 7.52 21.57 -19.75
C ASN A 55 6.73 22.13 -18.55
N LYS A 56 6.66 23.46 -18.43
CA LYS A 56 5.92 24.16 -17.37
C LYS A 56 4.44 23.71 -17.28
N GLY A 57 3.84 23.38 -18.42
CA GLY A 57 2.48 22.84 -18.49
C GLY A 57 2.34 21.48 -17.79
N GLU A 58 3.28 20.59 -18.03
CA GLU A 58 3.31 19.24 -17.46
C GLU A 58 3.62 19.29 -15.96
N MET A 59 4.59 20.12 -15.54
CA MET A 59 4.89 20.34 -14.13
C MET A 59 3.66 20.85 -13.36
N CYS A 60 2.99 21.90 -13.86
CA CYS A 60 1.77 22.42 -13.25
C CYS A 60 0.60 21.41 -13.29
N CYS A 61 0.54 20.54 -14.30
CA CYS A 61 -0.45 19.47 -14.36
C CYS A 61 -0.21 18.44 -13.26
N ILE A 62 1.03 17.99 -13.06
CA ILE A 62 1.40 16.97 -12.07
C ILE A 62 1.01 17.42 -10.66
N ASP A 63 1.34 18.67 -10.28
CA ASP A 63 0.96 19.22 -8.97
C ASP A 63 -0.56 19.19 -8.73
N ARG A 64 -1.33 19.60 -9.76
CA ARG A 64 -2.80 19.58 -9.71
C ARG A 64 -3.36 18.16 -9.71
N CYS A 65 -2.72 17.24 -10.43
CA CYS A 65 -3.11 15.84 -10.51
C CYS A 65 -2.99 15.17 -9.15
N VAL A 66 -1.83 15.30 -8.50
CA VAL A 66 -1.55 14.74 -7.18
C VAL A 66 -2.56 15.27 -6.15
N ALA A 67 -2.80 16.58 -6.14
CA ALA A 67 -3.79 17.19 -5.23
C ALA A 67 -5.21 16.60 -5.43
N LYS A 68 -5.63 16.43 -6.68
CA LYS A 68 -6.94 15.86 -7.01
C LYS A 68 -7.04 14.37 -6.66
N ILE A 69 -6.03 13.57 -7.01
CA ILE A 69 -6.04 12.12 -6.72
C ILE A 69 -6.02 11.89 -5.21
N HIS A 70 -5.21 12.63 -4.47
CA HIS A 70 -5.16 12.48 -3.02
C HIS A 70 -6.50 12.81 -2.37
N LEU A 71 -7.15 13.90 -2.80
CA LEU A 71 -8.50 14.26 -2.36
C LEU A 71 -9.52 13.17 -2.71
N SER A 72 -9.51 12.67 -3.95
CA SER A 72 -10.39 11.59 -4.40
C SER A 72 -10.18 10.31 -3.62
N ASN A 73 -8.93 9.90 -3.36
CA ASN A 73 -8.60 8.71 -2.58
C ASN A 73 -9.18 8.81 -1.15
N ARG A 74 -9.05 9.97 -0.51
CA ARG A 74 -9.62 10.21 0.82
C ARG A 74 -11.17 10.17 0.81
N LEU A 75 -11.80 10.79 -0.18
CA LEU A 75 -13.26 10.80 -0.31
C LEU A 75 -13.81 9.40 -0.56
N ILE A 76 -13.19 8.65 -1.48
CA ILE A 76 -13.58 7.27 -1.80
C ILE A 76 -13.34 6.37 -0.58
N GLY A 77 -12.24 6.55 0.15
CA GLY A 77 -11.99 5.82 1.40
C GLY A 77 -13.09 6.04 2.44
N GLY A 78 -13.48 7.30 2.68
CA GLY A 78 -14.58 7.62 3.59
C GLY A 78 -15.93 7.08 3.11
N PHE A 79 -16.20 7.16 1.80
CA PHE A 79 -17.41 6.61 1.20
C PHE A 79 -17.47 5.08 1.33
N ALA A 80 -16.39 4.38 0.99
CA ALA A 80 -16.28 2.93 1.10
C ALA A 80 -16.54 2.44 2.53
N GLN A 81 -15.99 3.14 3.53
CA GLN A 81 -16.25 2.86 4.94
C GLN A 81 -17.72 3.11 5.32
N SER A 82 -18.31 4.24 4.89
CA SER A 82 -19.73 4.56 5.15
C SER A 82 -20.70 3.53 4.57
N ARG A 83 -20.32 2.84 3.48
CA ARG A 83 -21.11 1.80 2.82
C ARG A 83 -20.80 0.39 3.33
N GLY A 84 -19.83 0.23 4.25
CA GLY A 84 -19.42 -1.07 4.76
C GLY A 84 -18.73 -1.94 3.70
N PHE A 85 -17.85 -1.35 2.88
CA PHE A 85 -17.02 -2.09 1.94
C PHE A 85 -15.96 -2.89 2.70
N THR A 86 -16.25 -4.15 3.00
CA THR A 86 -15.32 -5.11 3.60
C THR A 86 -15.00 -6.24 2.62
N PRO A 87 -13.79 -6.83 2.70
CA PRO A 87 -13.41 -7.97 1.87
C PRO A 87 -14.38 -9.15 2.02
N GLU A 88 -14.82 -9.44 3.25
CA GLU A 88 -15.81 -10.48 3.57
C GLU A 88 -17.12 -10.38 2.75
N ARG A 89 -17.52 -9.15 2.40
CA ARG A 89 -18.77 -8.87 1.69
C ARG A 89 -18.58 -8.76 0.17
N HIS A 90 -17.43 -8.27 -0.28
CA HIS A 90 -17.24 -7.87 -1.69
C HIS A 90 -16.24 -8.76 -2.45
N LEU A 91 -15.48 -9.62 -1.78
CA LEU A 91 -14.59 -10.60 -2.41
C LEU A 91 -15.10 -12.03 -2.15
N PRO A 92 -16.10 -12.52 -2.91
CA PRO A 92 -16.64 -13.86 -2.71
C PRO A 92 -15.63 -14.99 -3.03
N TYR A 93 -14.53 -14.67 -3.71
CA TYR A 93 -13.53 -15.66 -4.12
C TYR A 93 -12.58 -16.08 -2.99
N ASP A 94 -12.41 -15.25 -1.95
CA ASP A 94 -11.44 -15.51 -0.87
C ASP A 94 -11.74 -16.82 -0.13
N ARG A 95 -13.03 -17.19 -0.01
CA ARG A 95 -13.46 -18.49 0.55
C ARG A 95 -12.87 -19.69 -0.17
N PHE A 96 -12.66 -19.59 -1.49
CA PHE A 96 -12.07 -20.68 -2.27
C PHE A 96 -10.55 -20.74 -2.13
N VAL A 97 -9.90 -19.60 -1.84
CA VAL A 97 -8.46 -19.53 -1.61
C VAL A 97 -8.12 -20.08 -0.23
N ASP A 98 -8.85 -19.67 0.81
CA ASP A 98 -8.67 -20.18 2.16
C ASP A 98 -8.89 -21.69 2.24
N GLN A 99 -9.89 -22.21 1.51
CA GLN A 99 -10.10 -23.66 1.38
C GLN A 99 -8.92 -24.37 0.69
N LYS A 100 -8.30 -23.76 -0.32
CA LYS A 100 -7.11 -24.32 -0.99
C LYS A 100 -5.87 -24.26 -0.09
N ILE A 101 -5.71 -23.19 0.69
CA ILE A 101 -4.61 -23.04 1.65
C ILE A 101 -4.78 -24.08 2.77
N THR A 102 -5.95 -24.14 3.40
CA THR A 102 -6.25 -25.12 4.46
C THR A 102 -6.19 -26.58 3.97
N ALA A 103 -6.66 -26.87 2.75
CA ALA A 103 -6.51 -28.21 2.15
C ALA A 103 -5.05 -28.57 1.84
N LYS A 104 -4.19 -27.59 1.53
CA LYS A 104 -2.75 -27.79 1.33
C LYS A 104 -2.00 -27.96 2.66
N THR A 105 -2.46 -27.33 3.74
CA THR A 105 -1.88 -27.47 5.08
C THR A 105 -2.14 -28.85 5.71
N ILE A 106 -3.19 -29.58 5.30
CA ILE A 106 -3.52 -30.91 5.84
C ILE A 106 -2.64 -32.03 5.24
N THR A 107 -2.02 -31.83 4.07
CA THR A 107 -1.26 -32.88 3.36
C THR A 107 0.26 -32.79 3.48
N THR A 108 0.80 -31.78 4.17
CA THR A 108 2.24 -31.65 4.43
C THR A 108 2.50 -31.35 5.91
N PRO A 109 3.31 -32.14 6.63
CA PRO A 109 3.75 -31.76 7.96
C PRO A 109 4.79 -30.63 7.87
N ILE A 110 4.41 -29.43 8.34
CA ILE A 110 5.27 -28.36 8.95
C ILE A 110 6.24 -27.63 7.96
N PRO A 111 6.60 -26.33 8.13
CA PRO A 111 6.31 -25.36 9.19
C PRO A 111 5.52 -24.11 8.73
N THR A 112 4.92 -23.44 9.70
CA THR A 112 4.43 -22.07 9.59
C THR A 112 5.58 -21.12 9.25
N SER A 113 5.43 -20.30 8.20
CA SER A 113 6.28 -19.14 7.94
C SER A 113 5.98 -18.02 8.95
N LYS A 114 6.30 -18.29 10.22
CA LYS A 114 6.93 -17.31 11.09
C LYS A 114 8.43 -17.58 10.98
N GLU A 115 9.07 -17.11 9.91
CA GLU A 115 10.53 -17.10 9.75
C GLU A 115 10.87 -16.36 8.46
N GLU A 116 10.83 -15.03 8.55
CA GLU A 116 11.75 -14.12 7.84
C GLU A 116 11.74 -12.76 8.55
N GLU A 117 12.09 -12.77 9.85
CA GLU A 117 12.89 -11.71 10.47
C GLU A 117 13.55 -12.24 11.77
N GLN A 118 14.87 -12.04 11.90
CA GLN A 118 15.79 -12.43 12.99
C GLN A 118 16.50 -13.81 12.91
N GLN A 119 17.38 -14.01 11.94
CA GLN A 119 18.85 -14.11 12.13
C GLN A 119 19.60 -14.27 10.80
#